data_AF-A0A954UQQ7-F1
#
_entry.id   AF-A0A954UQQ7-F1
#
_cell.length_a   1.000
_cell.length_b   1.000
_cell.length_c   1.000
_cell.angle_alpha   90.00
_cell.angle_beta   90.00
_cell.angle_gamma   90.00
#
_symmetry.space_group_name_H-M   'P 1'
#
loop_
_entity.id
_entity.type
_entity.pdbx_description
1 polymer ?
#
loop_
_entity_poly.entity_id
_entity_poly.type
_entity_poly.pdbx_seq_one_letter_code
_entity_poly.pdbx_strand_id
1 'polypeptide(L)'
;MTPVPDKLTELLEAAFREVADASWAELLLPFARELYRQAYAFRLHQRTAADNRIEHELVVLRNTLRIAWHSGAERASGLPFSLHEWRVAIAVSLLHDLRFIPRITEEMVVGAVDSDSAERIAQARARQRQEHMRGSVEDAQRLLQDLPGLMSDVETRECLGYIGLHDLWKLGWPYPPSSDWLAVCCLEGDALWPLDSEFGPLADLERKGQDSPDFATLRRQAADNFRLQLCAYRDTFPSTEPFRDGETMIRTSEGAKILAELRRFWDI
;
A
#
# COMPACT_ATOMS: atom_id res chain seq x y z
N MET A 1 10.32 -4.16 24.79
CA MET A 1 10.13 -3.90 23.35
C MET A 1 9.76 -5.21 22.69
N THR A 2 8.63 -5.27 21.98
CA THR A 2 8.18 -6.49 21.31
C THR A 2 9.14 -6.80 20.14
N PRO A 3 9.80 -7.98 20.11
CA PRO A 3 10.69 -8.34 19.01
C PRO A 3 9.89 -8.59 17.73
N VAL A 4 10.47 -8.23 16.58
CA VAL A 4 9.92 -8.55 15.26
C VAL A 4 10.14 -10.05 15.01
N PRO A 5 9.11 -10.82 14.65
CA PRO A 5 9.25 -12.23 14.27
C PRO A 5 10.22 -12.43 13.10
N ASP A 6 11.01 -13.51 13.14
CA ASP A 6 12.04 -13.81 12.12
C ASP A 6 11.47 -13.82 10.70
N LYS A 7 10.28 -14.43 10.48
CA LYS A 7 9.61 -14.45 9.17
C LYS A 7 9.38 -13.04 8.61
N LEU A 8 9.04 -12.05 9.45
CA LEU A 8 8.81 -10.68 9.01
C LEU A 8 10.12 -9.97 8.70
N THR A 9 11.19 -10.28 9.46
CA THR A 9 12.54 -9.81 9.14
C THR A 9 13.02 -10.36 7.80
N GLU A 10 12.78 -11.65 7.51
CA GLU A 10 13.12 -12.27 6.23
C GLU A 10 12.34 -11.65 5.06
N LEU A 11 11.05 -11.36 5.23
CA LEU A 11 10.23 -10.68 4.22
C LEU A 11 10.72 -9.25 3.96
N LEU A 12 11.08 -8.51 5.00
CA LEU A 12 11.68 -7.18 4.88
C LEU A 12 12.98 -7.25 4.06
N GLU A 13 13.88 -8.18 4.39
CA GLU A 13 15.14 -8.36 3.66
C GLU A 13 14.92 -8.81 2.20
N ALA A 14 13.93 -9.67 1.97
CA ALA A 14 13.56 -10.10 0.63
C ALA A 14 13.06 -8.93 -0.24
N ALA A 15 12.35 -7.95 0.33
CA ALA A 15 11.90 -6.77 -0.40
C ALA A 15 13.06 -5.97 -1.02
N PHE A 16 14.21 -5.93 -0.37
CA PHE A 16 15.40 -5.22 -0.88
C PHE A 16 16.12 -5.95 -2.02
N ARG A 17 15.75 -7.20 -2.34
CA ARG A 17 16.28 -7.91 -3.51
C ARG A 17 15.75 -7.34 -4.83
N GLU A 18 14.67 -6.56 -4.79
CA GLU A 18 14.11 -5.86 -5.94
C GLU A 18 14.98 -4.66 -6.37
N VAL A 19 15.86 -4.19 -5.50
CA VAL A 19 16.84 -3.14 -5.81
C VAL A 19 18.09 -3.81 -6.36
N ALA A 20 18.24 -3.79 -7.70
CA ALA A 20 19.31 -4.55 -8.37
C ALA A 20 20.74 -4.08 -8.00
N ASP A 21 20.89 -2.84 -7.54
CA ASP A 21 22.18 -2.33 -7.04
C ASP A 21 22.33 -2.64 -5.55
N ALA A 22 23.24 -3.56 -5.25
CA ALA A 22 23.54 -3.99 -3.89
C ALA A 22 23.98 -2.83 -2.99
N SER A 23 24.65 -1.80 -3.52
CA SER A 23 25.10 -0.67 -2.70
C SER A 23 23.93 0.17 -2.19
N TRP A 24 22.88 0.33 -3.00
CA TRP A 24 21.64 0.99 -2.58
C TRP A 24 20.86 0.14 -1.58
N ALA A 25 20.77 -1.17 -1.80
CA ALA A 25 20.12 -2.08 -0.87
C ALA A 25 20.83 -2.08 0.51
N GLU A 26 22.16 -2.16 0.54
CA GLU A 26 22.97 -2.11 1.77
C GLU A 26 22.83 -0.78 2.51
N LEU A 27 22.72 0.32 1.78
CA LEU A 27 22.54 1.66 2.35
C LEU A 27 21.15 1.85 2.99
N LEU A 28 20.10 1.34 2.36
CA LEU A 28 18.71 1.59 2.75
C LEU A 28 18.16 0.56 3.75
N LEU A 29 18.62 -0.69 3.70
CA LEU A 29 18.12 -1.77 4.55
C LEU A 29 18.25 -1.48 6.07
N PRO A 30 19.37 -0.93 6.59
CA PRO A 30 19.46 -0.58 8.01
C PRO A 30 18.39 0.43 8.45
N PHE A 31 18.12 1.42 7.60
CA PHE A 31 17.06 2.41 7.84
C PHE A 31 15.68 1.74 7.89
N ALA A 32 15.37 0.88 6.92
CA ALA A 32 14.08 0.17 6.87
C ALA A 32 13.91 -0.79 8.06
N ARG A 33 14.95 -1.51 8.46
CA ARG A 33 14.94 -2.40 9.64
C ARG A 33 14.63 -1.62 10.90
N GLU A 34 15.30 -0.50 11.13
CA GLU A 34 15.07 0.31 12.33
C GLU A 34 13.65 0.89 12.31
N LEU A 35 13.20 1.44 11.18
CA LEU A 35 11.86 2.00 11.09
C LEU A 35 10.76 0.95 11.29
N TYR A 36 10.88 -0.21 10.62
CA TYR A 36 9.92 -1.29 10.77
C TYR A 36 9.88 -1.85 12.19
N ARG A 37 11.04 -2.01 12.83
CA ARG A 37 11.14 -2.46 14.22
C ARG A 37 10.38 -1.52 15.17
N GLN A 38 10.49 -0.21 14.94
CA GLN A 38 9.79 0.80 15.74
C GLN A 38 8.30 0.81 15.45
N ALA A 39 7.89 0.74 14.17
CA ALA A 39 6.48 0.63 13.76
C ALA A 39 5.81 -0.62 14.34
N TYR A 40 6.52 -1.74 14.31
CA TYR A 40 6.10 -3.00 14.89
C TYR A 40 5.86 -2.89 16.39
N ALA A 41 6.85 -2.40 17.13
CA ALA A 41 6.75 -2.22 18.58
C ALA A 41 5.66 -1.21 18.98
N PHE A 42 5.44 -0.18 18.16
CA PHE A 42 4.46 0.87 18.41
C PHE A 42 3.02 0.41 18.17
N ARG A 43 2.74 -0.22 17.02
CA ARG A 43 1.36 -0.53 16.58
C ARG A 43 1.21 -1.86 15.85
N LEU A 44 2.10 -2.22 14.92
CA LEU A 44 1.80 -3.32 13.98
C LEU A 44 1.66 -4.69 14.66
N HIS A 45 2.36 -4.92 15.78
CA HIS A 45 2.21 -6.18 16.55
C HIS A 45 0.81 -6.40 17.15
N GLN A 46 -0.03 -5.37 17.17
CA GLN A 46 -1.38 -5.41 17.73
C GLN A 46 -2.46 -5.67 16.67
N ARG A 47 -2.06 -5.87 15.40
CA ARG A 47 -3.00 -6.16 14.32
C ARG A 47 -3.77 -7.45 14.61
N THR A 48 -5.06 -7.41 14.29
CA THR A 48 -5.96 -8.56 14.40
C THR A 48 -6.44 -8.95 13.02
N ALA A 49 -7.11 -10.10 12.88
CA ALA A 49 -7.71 -10.52 11.62
C ALA A 49 -8.75 -9.53 11.06
N ALA A 50 -9.22 -8.55 11.85
CA ALA A 50 -10.11 -7.50 11.38
C ALA A 50 -9.39 -6.37 10.60
N ASP A 51 -8.05 -6.33 10.64
CA ASP A 51 -7.19 -5.40 9.91
C ASP A 51 -6.58 -6.04 8.65
N ASN A 52 -5.76 -5.30 7.92
CA ASN A 52 -4.73 -5.86 7.06
C ASN A 52 -3.83 -6.82 7.87
N ARG A 53 -3.32 -7.83 7.18
CA ARG A 53 -2.34 -8.75 7.76
C ARG A 53 -1.05 -8.01 8.12
N ILE A 54 -0.26 -8.58 9.02
CA ILE A 54 0.98 -7.97 9.49
C ILE A 54 2.07 -7.93 8.40
N GLU A 55 1.95 -8.79 7.39
CA GLU A 55 2.81 -8.81 6.20
C GLU A 55 2.51 -7.67 5.20
N HIS A 56 1.40 -6.96 5.35
CA HIS A 56 0.94 -5.92 4.42
C HIS A 56 2.01 -4.89 4.08
N GLU A 57 2.56 -4.21 5.08
CA GLU A 57 3.59 -3.17 4.87
C GLU A 57 4.82 -3.68 4.11
N LEU A 58 5.17 -4.97 4.31
CA LEU A 58 6.37 -5.57 3.71
C LEU A 58 6.15 -5.89 2.23
N VAL A 59 4.94 -6.33 1.87
CA VAL A 59 4.56 -6.52 0.46
C VAL A 59 4.40 -5.19 -0.24
N VAL A 60 3.77 -4.19 0.39
CA VAL A 60 3.69 -2.82 -0.13
C VAL A 60 5.10 -2.29 -0.38
N LEU A 61 6.00 -2.42 0.60
CA LEU A 61 7.41 -2.04 0.45
C LEU A 61 8.06 -2.75 -0.74
N ARG A 62 7.95 -4.09 -0.84
CA ARG A 62 8.53 -4.84 -1.98
C ARG A 62 8.04 -4.30 -3.32
N ASN A 63 6.73 -4.10 -3.46
CA ASN A 63 6.14 -3.59 -4.71
C ASN A 63 6.62 -2.16 -4.99
N THR A 64 6.59 -1.27 -3.99
CA THR A 64 7.07 0.12 -4.14
C THR A 64 8.55 0.16 -4.52
N LEU A 65 9.42 -0.66 -3.90
CA LEU A 65 10.84 -0.71 -4.24
C LEU A 65 11.06 -1.19 -5.67
N ARG A 66 10.39 -2.28 -6.07
CA ARG A 66 10.45 -2.82 -7.43
C ARG A 66 10.02 -1.77 -8.46
N ILE A 67 8.89 -1.11 -8.22
CA ILE A 67 8.35 -0.08 -9.12
C ILE A 67 9.29 1.12 -9.19
N ALA A 68 9.71 1.65 -8.05
CA ALA A 68 10.59 2.82 -7.99
C ALA A 68 11.93 2.56 -8.67
N TRP A 69 12.48 1.34 -8.53
CA TRP A 69 13.74 0.96 -9.16
C TRP A 69 13.62 0.83 -10.68
N HIS A 70 12.64 0.09 -11.17
CA HIS A 70 12.54 -0.27 -12.58
C HIS A 70 11.81 0.76 -13.44
N SER A 71 10.87 1.52 -12.87
CA SER A 71 10.13 2.58 -13.57
C SER A 71 10.58 3.98 -13.18
N GLY A 72 11.47 4.15 -12.19
CA GLY A 72 11.97 5.47 -11.80
C GLY A 72 12.70 6.23 -12.92
N ALA A 73 13.25 5.52 -13.91
CA ALA A 73 13.88 6.14 -15.08
C ALA A 73 12.85 6.71 -16.09
N GLU A 74 11.57 6.34 -16.00
CA GLU A 74 10.49 6.86 -16.85
C GLU A 74 10.06 8.28 -16.46
N ARG A 75 10.58 8.78 -15.33
CA ARG A 75 10.35 10.14 -14.85
C ARG A 75 10.82 11.16 -15.88
N ALA A 76 10.11 12.30 -15.95
CA ALA A 76 10.45 13.39 -16.87
C ALA A 76 11.89 13.91 -16.69
N SER A 77 12.46 13.80 -15.48
CA SER A 77 13.86 14.15 -15.20
C SER A 77 14.88 13.21 -15.84
N GLY A 78 14.51 11.96 -16.12
CA GLY A 78 15.41 10.87 -16.49
C GLY A 78 16.41 10.50 -15.40
N LEU A 79 16.26 11.05 -14.19
CA LEU A 79 17.18 10.83 -13.07
C LEU A 79 16.62 9.75 -12.12
N PRO A 80 17.48 8.86 -11.60
CA PRO A 80 17.10 7.94 -10.53
C PRO A 80 16.57 8.69 -9.29
N PHE A 81 15.77 8.00 -8.49
CA PHE A 81 15.37 8.50 -7.17
C PHE A 81 16.61 8.80 -6.31
N SER A 82 16.60 9.96 -5.67
CA SER A 82 17.59 10.37 -4.69
C SER A 82 17.48 9.53 -3.41
N LEU A 83 18.53 9.55 -2.58
CA LEU A 83 18.51 8.89 -1.26
C LEU A 83 17.35 9.37 -0.39
N HIS A 84 17.05 10.68 -0.44
CA HIS A 84 15.91 11.30 0.22
C HIS A 84 14.59 10.65 -0.21
N GLU A 85 14.34 10.56 -1.52
CA GLU A 85 13.10 9.99 -2.05
C GLU A 85 12.96 8.49 -1.72
N TRP A 86 14.05 7.72 -1.77
CA TRP A 86 14.04 6.32 -1.34
C TRP A 86 13.63 6.16 0.12
N ARG A 87 14.19 6.99 1.01
CA ARG A 87 13.87 6.95 2.44
C ARG A 87 12.43 7.36 2.70
N VAL A 88 11.91 8.35 1.97
CA VAL A 88 10.48 8.70 2.02
C VAL A 88 9.60 7.56 1.52
N ALA A 89 9.93 6.92 0.38
CA ALA A 89 9.19 5.78 -0.16
C ALA A 89 9.07 4.65 0.88
N ILE A 90 10.21 4.25 1.45
CA ILE A 90 10.28 3.21 2.48
C ILE A 90 9.43 3.59 3.69
N ALA A 91 9.51 4.85 4.14
CA ALA A 91 8.76 5.30 5.29
C ALA A 91 7.25 5.31 5.04
N VAL A 92 6.81 5.75 3.85
CA VAL A 92 5.39 5.69 3.47
C VAL A 92 4.92 4.24 3.45
N SER A 93 5.63 3.35 2.74
CA SER A 93 5.26 1.92 2.64
C SER A 93 5.19 1.19 3.98
N LEU A 94 5.93 1.63 4.99
CA LEU A 94 5.96 1.00 6.31
C LEU A 94 5.03 1.64 7.35
N LEU A 95 4.56 2.86 7.11
CA LEU A 95 3.81 3.64 8.10
C LEU A 95 2.41 4.08 7.64
N HIS A 96 2.06 3.94 6.36
CA HIS A 96 0.81 4.47 5.82
C HIS A 96 -0.44 3.92 6.50
N ASP A 97 -0.37 2.66 6.94
CA ASP A 97 -1.48 1.93 7.57
C ASP A 97 -1.28 1.69 9.08
N LEU A 98 -0.51 2.54 9.78
CA LEU A 98 -0.28 2.41 11.23
C LEU A 98 -1.57 2.45 12.07
N ARG A 99 -2.59 3.20 11.61
CA ARG A 99 -3.88 3.28 12.28
C ARG A 99 -4.88 2.29 11.67
N PHE A 100 -5.08 1.19 12.39
CA PHE A 100 -6.21 0.31 12.13
C PHE A 100 -7.56 0.99 12.39
N ILE A 101 -8.46 0.92 11.41
CA ILE A 101 -9.89 1.16 11.60
C ILE A 101 -10.67 0.02 10.92
N PRO A 102 -11.63 -0.65 11.61
CA PRO A 102 -12.37 -1.79 11.05
C PRO A 102 -13.05 -1.48 9.72
N ARG A 103 -12.59 -2.09 8.63
CA ARG A 103 -12.94 -1.68 7.26
C ARG A 103 -14.42 -1.88 6.91
N ILE A 104 -15.05 -0.84 6.35
CA ILE A 104 -16.31 -0.94 5.60
C ILE A 104 -15.95 -1.29 4.16
N THR A 105 -16.28 -2.50 3.71
CA THR A 105 -15.92 -2.99 2.38
C THR A 105 -16.87 -2.48 1.30
N GLU A 106 -16.43 -2.53 0.03
CA GLU A 106 -17.30 -2.22 -1.12
C GLU A 106 -18.47 -3.20 -1.20
N GLU A 107 -18.24 -4.47 -0.84
CA GLU A 107 -19.28 -5.50 -0.77
C GLU A 107 -20.40 -5.14 0.21
N MET A 108 -20.09 -4.48 1.33
CA MET A 108 -21.09 -4.00 2.28
C MET A 108 -21.96 -2.87 1.70
N VAL A 109 -21.39 -2.02 0.83
CA VAL A 109 -22.14 -0.96 0.12
C VAL A 109 -23.05 -1.58 -0.93
N VAL A 110 -22.51 -2.49 -1.75
CA VAL A 110 -23.24 -3.18 -2.82
C VAL A 110 -24.35 -4.09 -2.26
N GLY A 111 -24.14 -4.66 -1.07
CA GLY A 111 -25.10 -5.54 -0.39
C GLY A 111 -26.20 -4.83 0.41
N ALA A 112 -26.31 -3.50 0.34
CA ALA A 112 -27.32 -2.74 1.08
C ALA A 112 -28.74 -3.04 0.58
N VAL A 113 -29.70 -3.05 1.52
CA VAL A 113 -31.11 -3.43 1.25
C VAL A 113 -31.86 -2.40 0.39
N ASP A 114 -31.47 -1.13 0.49
CA ASP A 114 -32.08 0.00 -0.22
C ASP A 114 -31.05 1.12 -0.49
N SER A 115 -31.44 2.08 -1.34
CA SER A 115 -30.59 3.21 -1.76
C SER A 115 -30.12 4.07 -0.59
N ASP A 116 -31.00 4.33 0.37
CA ASP A 116 -30.71 5.21 1.51
C ASP A 116 -29.71 4.54 2.46
N SER A 117 -29.77 3.21 2.58
CA SER A 117 -28.81 2.40 3.32
C SER A 117 -27.47 2.34 2.58
N ALA A 118 -27.47 2.19 1.25
CA ALA A 118 -26.25 2.25 0.45
C ALA A 118 -25.54 3.60 0.61
N GLU A 119 -26.28 4.71 0.54
CA GLU A 119 -25.73 6.06 0.72
C GLU A 119 -25.16 6.24 2.14
N ARG A 120 -25.87 5.80 3.18
CA ARG A 120 -25.37 5.88 4.57
C ARG A 120 -24.08 5.08 4.76
N ILE A 121 -23.99 3.87 4.20
CA ILE A 121 -22.78 3.04 4.28
C ILE A 121 -21.64 3.70 3.49
N ALA A 122 -21.91 4.25 2.31
CA ALA A 122 -20.92 4.98 1.52
C ALA A 122 -20.37 6.21 2.26
N GLN A 123 -21.23 7.01 2.89
CA GLN A 123 -20.81 8.15 3.70
C GLN A 123 -20.01 7.73 4.94
N ALA A 124 -20.41 6.65 5.60
CA ALA A 124 -19.67 6.09 6.74
C ALA A 124 -18.28 5.60 6.32
N ARG A 125 -18.20 4.91 5.18
CA ARG A 125 -16.94 4.46 4.58
C ARG A 125 -16.01 5.63 4.23
N ALA A 126 -16.56 6.71 3.66
CA ALA A 126 -15.78 7.89 3.33
C ALA A 126 -15.18 8.54 4.60
N ARG A 127 -15.98 8.71 5.65
CA ARG A 127 -15.51 9.24 6.95
C ARG A 127 -14.44 8.35 7.57
N GLN A 128 -14.63 7.04 7.52
CA GLN A 128 -13.64 6.08 8.01
C GLN A 128 -12.31 6.20 7.26
N ARG A 129 -12.32 6.34 5.94
CA ARG A 129 -11.09 6.48 5.14
C ARG A 129 -10.32 7.74 5.53
N GLN A 130 -11.02 8.84 5.75
CA GLN A 130 -10.42 10.10 6.23
C GLN A 130 -9.85 9.97 7.64
N GLU A 131 -10.58 9.30 8.54
CA GLU A 131 -10.11 9.04 9.90
C GLU A 131 -8.86 8.14 9.89
N HIS A 132 -8.81 7.15 9.01
CA HIS A 132 -7.68 6.26 8.84
C HIS A 132 -6.44 7.03 8.38
N MET A 133 -6.53 7.79 7.28
CA MET A 133 -5.40 8.61 6.80
C MET A 133 -4.92 9.61 7.88
N ARG A 134 -5.85 10.34 8.52
CA ARG A 134 -5.50 11.29 9.58
C ARG A 134 -4.85 10.59 10.78
N GLY A 135 -5.42 9.48 11.22
CA GLY A 135 -4.93 8.71 12.35
C GLY A 135 -3.55 8.10 12.09
N SER A 136 -3.29 7.62 10.87
CA SER A 136 -1.97 7.14 10.46
C SER A 136 -0.94 8.26 10.42
N VAL A 137 -1.31 9.46 9.98
CA VAL A 137 -0.42 10.65 10.07
C VAL A 137 -0.08 10.98 11.53
N GLU A 138 -1.07 11.04 12.41
CA GLU A 138 -0.86 11.35 13.84
C GLU A 138 0.07 10.31 14.51
N ASP A 139 -0.09 9.03 14.15
CA ASP A 139 0.74 7.95 14.65
C ASP A 139 2.16 7.96 14.10
N ALA A 140 2.30 8.09 12.79
CA ALA A 140 3.60 8.19 12.14
C ALA A 140 4.36 9.40 12.67
N GLN A 141 3.69 10.54 12.87
CA GLN A 141 4.29 11.73 13.45
C GLN A 141 4.80 11.47 14.87
N ARG A 142 3.98 10.85 15.74
CA ARG A 142 4.40 10.52 17.11
C ARG A 142 5.60 9.57 17.11
N LEU A 143 5.55 8.52 16.29
CA LEU A 143 6.63 7.55 16.16
C LEU A 143 7.93 8.22 15.69
N LEU A 144 7.88 9.06 14.66
CA LEU A 144 9.07 9.71 14.10
C LEU A 144 9.64 10.79 15.04
N GLN A 145 8.80 11.46 15.84
CA GLN A 145 9.24 12.39 16.88
C GLN A 145 10.07 11.69 17.98
N ASP A 146 9.77 10.43 18.27
CA ASP A 146 10.52 9.62 19.24
C ASP A 146 11.83 9.05 18.67
N LEU A 147 12.13 9.29 17.37
CA LEU A 147 13.30 8.78 16.66
C LEU A 147 14.12 9.91 16.01
N PRO A 148 14.62 10.88 16.79
CA PRO A 148 15.36 12.01 16.26
C PRO A 148 16.60 11.56 15.48
N GLY A 149 16.76 12.06 14.27
CA GLY A 149 17.89 11.73 13.39
C GLY A 149 17.69 10.48 12.53
N LEU A 150 16.61 9.72 12.72
CA LEU A 150 16.28 8.63 11.80
C LEU A 150 15.88 9.17 10.42
N MET A 151 15.16 10.29 10.38
CA MET A 151 14.79 11.06 9.18
C MET A 151 15.01 12.55 9.41
N SER A 152 15.26 13.31 8.35
CA SER A 152 15.26 14.77 8.41
C SER A 152 13.85 15.34 8.54
N ASP A 153 13.71 16.60 8.95
CA ASP A 153 12.41 17.28 9.04
C ASP A 153 11.69 17.37 7.69
N VAL A 154 12.45 17.48 6.59
CA VAL A 154 11.91 17.54 5.23
C VAL A 154 11.38 16.17 4.82
N GLU A 155 12.18 15.10 5.00
CA GLU A 155 11.75 13.72 4.75
C GLU A 155 10.50 13.36 5.58
N THR A 156 10.48 13.77 6.85
CA THR A 156 9.35 13.54 7.76
C THR A 156 8.10 14.23 7.25
N ARG A 157 8.18 15.51 6.88
CA ARG A 157 7.02 16.27 6.38
C ARG A 157 6.46 15.67 5.09
N GLU A 158 7.33 15.30 4.15
CA GLU A 158 6.91 14.68 2.88
C GLU A 158 6.26 13.31 3.12
N CYS A 159 6.87 12.46 3.95
CA CYS A 159 6.30 11.17 4.35
C CYS A 159 4.90 11.32 4.94
N LEU A 160 4.72 12.21 5.93
CA LEU A 160 3.41 12.47 6.53
C LEU A 160 2.40 13.03 5.52
N GLY A 161 2.86 13.86 4.58
CA GLY A 161 2.05 14.35 3.47
C GLY A 161 1.50 13.21 2.61
N TYR A 162 2.36 12.27 2.20
CA TYR A 162 1.94 11.11 1.41
C TYR A 162 1.01 10.18 2.17
N ILE A 163 1.30 9.88 3.45
CA ILE A 163 0.42 9.06 4.30
C ILE A 163 -0.98 9.69 4.39
N GLY A 164 -1.06 11.02 4.55
CA GLY A 164 -2.34 11.74 4.67
C GLY A 164 -3.18 11.78 3.39
N LEU A 165 -2.60 11.41 2.24
CA LEU A 165 -3.23 11.53 0.93
C LEU A 165 -3.34 10.19 0.17
N HIS A 166 -2.66 9.13 0.64
CA HIS A 166 -2.46 7.89 -0.11
C HIS A 166 -3.76 7.22 -0.59
N ASP A 167 -4.86 7.48 0.11
CA ASP A 167 -6.16 6.84 -0.10
C ASP A 167 -7.25 7.78 -0.65
N LEU A 168 -6.88 9.01 -1.02
CA LEU A 168 -7.80 10.00 -1.56
C LEU A 168 -8.51 9.52 -2.85
N TRP A 169 -7.83 8.71 -3.66
CA TRP A 169 -8.42 8.10 -4.85
C TRP A 169 -9.63 7.21 -4.53
N LYS A 170 -9.67 6.58 -3.35
CA LYS A 170 -10.85 5.82 -2.92
C LYS A 170 -12.02 6.69 -2.46
N LEU A 171 -11.78 8.01 -2.34
CA LEU A 171 -12.77 9.04 -2.03
C LEU A 171 -13.21 9.83 -3.27
N GLY A 172 -12.82 9.41 -4.47
CA GLY A 172 -13.16 10.10 -5.72
C GLY A 172 -12.25 11.29 -6.04
N TRP A 173 -11.10 11.43 -5.37
CA TRP A 173 -10.12 12.48 -5.65
C TRP A 173 -8.94 11.89 -6.44
N PRO A 174 -8.61 12.41 -7.64
CA PRO A 174 -7.59 11.83 -8.52
C PRO A 174 -6.15 12.09 -8.05
N TYR A 175 -5.78 11.53 -6.90
CA TYR A 175 -4.44 11.64 -6.32
C TYR A 175 -3.72 10.28 -6.31
N PRO A 176 -2.40 10.24 -6.56
CA PRO A 176 -1.55 11.34 -6.98
C PRO A 176 -1.65 11.62 -8.48
N PRO A 177 -1.31 12.83 -8.95
CA PRO A 177 -1.10 13.09 -10.36
C PRO A 177 0.18 12.41 -10.86
N SER A 178 0.25 12.08 -12.15
CA SER A 178 1.43 11.46 -12.78
C SER A 178 2.73 12.28 -12.71
N SER A 179 2.65 13.57 -12.39
CA SER A 179 3.83 14.41 -12.13
C SER A 179 4.52 14.09 -10.79
N ASP A 180 3.80 13.52 -9.82
CA ASP A 180 4.32 13.11 -8.52
C ASP A 180 4.66 11.62 -8.51
N TRP A 181 5.76 11.29 -9.17
CA TRP A 181 6.18 9.91 -9.40
C TRP A 181 6.43 9.10 -8.13
N LEU A 182 6.94 9.73 -7.06
CA LEU A 182 7.17 9.04 -5.80
C LEU A 182 5.83 8.58 -5.21
N ALA A 183 4.83 9.48 -5.20
CA ALA A 183 3.49 9.13 -4.77
C ALA A 183 2.86 8.07 -5.67
N VAL A 184 3.07 8.11 -6.99
CA VAL A 184 2.59 7.07 -7.92
C VAL A 184 3.17 5.70 -7.56
N CYS A 185 4.47 5.62 -7.29
CA CYS A 185 5.11 4.35 -6.89
C CYS A 185 4.56 3.82 -5.55
N CYS A 186 4.29 4.70 -4.60
CA CYS A 186 3.70 4.33 -3.31
C CYS A 186 2.25 3.85 -3.50
N LEU A 187 1.44 4.58 -4.26
CA LEU A 187 0.05 4.22 -4.54
C LEU A 187 -0.03 2.88 -5.28
N GLU A 188 0.79 2.64 -6.30
CA GLU A 188 0.75 1.37 -7.03
C GLU A 188 1.26 0.21 -6.16
N GLY A 189 2.27 0.46 -5.32
CA GLY A 189 2.76 -0.53 -4.36
C GLY A 189 1.67 -1.06 -3.42
N ASP A 190 0.84 -0.14 -2.90
CA ASP A 190 -0.32 -0.47 -2.06
C ASP A 190 -1.50 -1.03 -2.88
N ALA A 191 -1.86 -0.40 -4.00
CA ALA A 191 -3.00 -0.81 -4.81
C ALA A 191 -2.89 -2.26 -5.33
N LEU A 192 -1.68 -2.80 -5.46
CA LEU A 192 -1.43 -4.18 -5.88
C LEU A 192 -1.50 -5.20 -4.73
N TRP A 193 -1.45 -4.78 -3.46
CA TRP A 193 -1.54 -5.67 -2.28
C TRP A 193 -2.72 -6.65 -2.30
N PRO A 194 -3.96 -6.26 -2.66
CA PRO A 194 -5.10 -7.16 -2.64
C PRO A 194 -4.96 -8.37 -3.56
N LEU A 195 -4.01 -8.34 -4.51
CA LEU A 195 -3.73 -9.42 -5.45
C LEU A 195 -2.45 -10.20 -5.12
N ASP A 196 -1.74 -9.87 -4.04
CA ASP A 196 -0.54 -10.61 -3.63
C ASP A 196 -0.84 -12.11 -3.52
N SER A 197 0.05 -12.93 -4.09
CA SER A 197 -0.17 -14.37 -4.27
C SER A 197 -0.16 -15.17 -2.97
N GLU A 198 0.45 -14.65 -1.90
CA GLU A 198 0.55 -15.34 -0.60
C GLU A 198 -0.48 -14.80 0.39
N PHE A 199 -0.71 -13.49 0.42
CA PHE A 199 -1.42 -12.84 1.53
C PHE A 199 -2.68 -12.07 1.15
N GLY A 200 -2.76 -11.50 -0.05
CA GLY A 200 -3.79 -10.52 -0.41
C GLY A 200 -5.22 -11.07 -0.27
N PRO A 201 -5.62 -12.05 -1.10
CA PRO A 201 -6.94 -12.67 -1.00
C PRO A 201 -7.19 -13.37 0.33
N LEU A 202 -6.16 -13.95 0.96
CA LEU A 202 -6.27 -14.56 2.28
C LEU A 202 -6.69 -13.54 3.34
N ALA A 203 -6.11 -12.35 3.35
CA ALA A 203 -6.43 -11.28 4.30
C ALA A 203 -7.91 -10.84 4.22
N ASP A 204 -8.49 -10.77 3.02
CA ASP A 204 -9.91 -10.48 2.85
C ASP A 204 -10.81 -11.63 3.34
N LEU A 205 -10.39 -12.88 3.16
CA LEU A 205 -11.15 -14.06 3.57
C LEU A 205 -11.09 -14.28 5.09
N GLU A 206 -9.95 -14.05 5.73
CA GLU A 206 -9.82 -14.08 7.20
C GLU A 206 -10.72 -13.01 7.86
N ARG A 207 -10.82 -11.82 7.26
CA ARG A 207 -11.79 -10.78 7.70
C ARG A 207 -13.25 -11.26 7.63
N LYS A 208 -13.55 -12.20 6.73
CA LYS A 208 -14.87 -12.83 6.56
C LYS A 208 -15.02 -14.11 7.42
N GLY A 209 -14.05 -14.44 8.27
CA GLY A 209 -14.05 -15.64 9.11
C GLY A 209 -13.74 -16.94 8.36
N GLN A 210 -13.05 -16.86 7.22
CA GLN A 210 -12.61 -18.03 6.44
C GLN A 210 -11.10 -18.25 6.61
N ASP A 211 -10.73 -19.05 7.61
CA ASP A 211 -9.32 -19.22 8.02
C ASP A 211 -8.55 -20.29 7.21
N SER A 212 -9.23 -21.07 6.36
CA SER A 212 -8.60 -22.12 5.54
C SER A 212 -9.26 -22.26 4.18
N PRO A 213 -9.25 -21.19 3.35
CA PRO A 213 -9.86 -21.23 2.03
C PRO A 213 -9.07 -22.12 1.08
N ASP A 214 -9.78 -22.86 0.22
CA ASP A 214 -9.13 -23.57 -0.89
C ASP A 214 -8.67 -22.59 -1.99
N PHE A 215 -7.83 -23.07 -2.90
CA PHE A 215 -7.30 -22.24 -3.99
C PHE A 215 -8.40 -21.65 -4.88
N ALA A 216 -9.51 -22.37 -5.08
CA ALA A 216 -10.64 -21.87 -5.87
C ALA A 216 -11.32 -20.67 -5.18
N THR A 217 -11.41 -20.68 -3.85
CA THR A 217 -11.95 -19.58 -3.04
C THR A 217 -11.01 -18.39 -3.05
N LEU A 218 -9.70 -18.62 -2.88
CA LEU A 218 -8.68 -17.57 -3.00
C LEU A 218 -8.73 -16.90 -4.38
N ARG A 219 -8.81 -17.70 -5.46
CA ARG A 219 -8.94 -17.20 -6.83
C ARG A 219 -10.18 -16.34 -7.03
N ARG A 220 -11.35 -16.77 -6.51
CA ARG A 220 -12.57 -15.95 -6.59
C ARG A 220 -12.40 -14.63 -5.85
N GLN A 221 -11.82 -14.65 -4.66
CA GLN A 221 -11.54 -13.43 -3.91
C GLN A 221 -10.54 -12.52 -4.64
N ALA A 222 -9.52 -13.07 -5.31
CA ALA A 222 -8.59 -12.30 -6.14
C ALA A 222 -9.31 -11.61 -7.31
N ALA A 223 -10.24 -12.30 -7.99
CA ALA A 223 -11.06 -11.70 -9.04
C ALA A 223 -11.93 -10.54 -8.53
N ASP A 224 -12.55 -10.72 -7.35
CA ASP A 224 -13.32 -9.65 -6.70
C ASP A 224 -12.42 -8.48 -6.30
N ASN A 225 -11.24 -8.74 -5.74
CA ASN A 225 -10.26 -7.73 -5.38
C ASN A 225 -9.80 -6.92 -6.61
N PHE A 226 -9.49 -7.57 -7.72
CA PHE A 226 -9.15 -6.89 -8.97
C PHE A 226 -10.26 -5.93 -9.41
N ARG A 227 -11.49 -6.42 -9.48
CA ARG A 227 -12.64 -5.62 -9.91
C ARG A 227 -12.95 -4.47 -8.96
N LEU A 228 -12.98 -4.73 -7.65
CA LEU A 228 -13.45 -3.79 -6.63
C LEU A 228 -12.37 -2.84 -6.09
N GLN A 229 -11.09 -3.17 -6.23
CA GLN A 229 -9.99 -2.35 -5.72
C GLN A 229 -9.15 -1.69 -6.81
N LEU A 230 -8.99 -2.31 -7.99
CA LEU A 230 -8.19 -1.73 -9.08
C LEU A 230 -9.07 -1.13 -10.18
N CYS A 231 -10.10 -1.86 -10.64
CA CYS A 231 -10.94 -1.39 -11.73
C CYS A 231 -11.96 -0.32 -11.32
N ALA A 232 -12.64 -0.52 -10.18
CA ALA A 232 -13.70 0.37 -9.71
C ALA A 232 -13.28 1.85 -9.57
N TYR A 233 -11.99 2.11 -9.39
CA TYR A 233 -11.46 3.46 -9.21
C TYR A 233 -10.74 4.02 -10.43
N ARG A 234 -10.68 3.29 -11.54
CA ARG A 234 -10.09 3.78 -12.80
C ARG A 234 -10.71 5.12 -13.21
N ASP A 235 -12.04 5.22 -13.09
CA ASP A 235 -12.82 6.39 -13.49
C ASP A 235 -12.65 7.59 -12.56
N THR A 236 -12.03 7.41 -11.39
CA THR A 236 -11.67 8.53 -10.51
C THR A 236 -10.62 9.43 -11.17
N PHE A 237 -9.75 8.86 -12.01
CA PHE A 237 -8.64 9.59 -12.61
C PHE A 237 -8.96 10.11 -14.02
N PRO A 238 -8.50 11.32 -14.38
CA PRO A 238 -8.67 11.87 -15.72
C PRO A 238 -8.10 10.93 -16.79
N SER A 239 -8.77 10.82 -17.94
CA SER A 239 -8.32 9.97 -19.06
C SER A 239 -6.98 10.41 -19.67
N THR A 240 -6.49 11.61 -19.34
CA THR A 240 -5.20 12.16 -19.79
C THR A 240 -4.00 11.63 -19.02
N GLU A 241 -4.21 10.96 -17.88
CA GLU A 241 -3.15 10.31 -17.13
C GLU A 241 -2.56 9.11 -17.92
N PRO A 242 -1.26 8.81 -17.76
CA PRO A 242 -0.54 7.85 -18.60
C PRO A 242 -0.74 6.40 -18.14
N PHE A 243 -1.97 5.89 -18.18
CA PHE A 243 -2.27 4.51 -17.80
C PHE A 243 -1.64 3.49 -18.73
N ARG A 244 -1.33 2.30 -18.18
CA ARG A 244 -0.77 1.17 -18.94
C ARG A 244 -1.83 0.26 -19.54
N ASP A 245 -3.07 0.38 -19.10
CA ASP A 245 -4.22 -0.33 -19.64
C ASP A 245 -5.50 0.55 -19.58
N GLY A 246 -6.61 0.01 -20.11
CA GLY A 246 -7.90 0.68 -20.11
C GLY A 246 -8.78 0.37 -18.90
N GLU A 247 -8.34 -0.49 -17.98
CA GLU A 247 -9.17 -1.06 -16.92
C GLU A 247 -8.75 -0.61 -15.52
N THR A 248 -7.49 -0.21 -15.30
CA THR A 248 -6.89 0.02 -13.99
C THR A 248 -6.14 1.33 -13.87
N MET A 249 -5.95 1.79 -12.64
CA MET A 249 -5.21 3.01 -12.29
C MET A 249 -3.67 2.90 -12.42
N ILE A 250 -3.15 1.79 -12.92
CA ILE A 250 -1.70 1.54 -13.03
C ILE A 250 -1.10 2.36 -14.17
N ARG A 251 -0.02 3.08 -13.88
CA ARG A 251 0.66 4.04 -14.75
C ARG A 251 2.14 3.71 -14.94
N THR A 252 2.80 3.06 -14.00
CA THR A 252 4.20 2.65 -14.18
C THR A 252 4.33 1.37 -15.01
N SER A 253 5.41 1.24 -15.79
CA SER A 253 5.61 0.01 -16.57
C SER A 253 5.83 -1.21 -15.70
N GLU A 254 6.50 -1.06 -14.56
CA GLU A 254 6.78 -2.17 -13.64
C GLU A 254 5.52 -2.54 -12.85
N GLY A 255 4.71 -1.56 -12.42
CA GLY A 255 3.41 -1.84 -11.82
C GLY A 255 2.52 -2.67 -12.75
N ALA A 256 2.55 -2.38 -14.06
CA ALA A 256 1.80 -3.16 -15.06
C ALA A 256 2.35 -4.59 -15.23
N LYS A 257 3.67 -4.79 -15.12
CA LYS A 257 4.27 -6.14 -15.12
C LYS A 257 3.87 -6.92 -13.88
N ILE A 258 3.94 -6.32 -12.69
CA ILE A 258 3.49 -6.95 -11.44
C ILE A 258 2.01 -7.33 -11.56
N LEU A 259 1.16 -6.42 -12.03
CA LEU A 259 -0.25 -6.72 -12.25
C LEU A 259 -0.44 -7.91 -13.20
N ALA A 260 0.28 -7.95 -14.32
CA ALA A 260 0.20 -9.06 -15.28
C ALA A 260 0.68 -10.40 -14.69
N GLU A 261 1.71 -10.38 -13.85
CA GLU A 261 2.19 -11.56 -13.11
C GLU A 261 1.13 -12.09 -12.14
N LEU A 262 0.52 -11.20 -11.34
CA LEU A 262 -0.51 -11.56 -10.38
C LEU A 262 -1.79 -12.04 -11.08
N ARG A 263 -2.22 -11.38 -12.15
CA ARG A 263 -3.34 -11.82 -13.00
C ARG A 263 -3.13 -13.21 -13.56
N ARG A 264 -1.92 -13.50 -14.07
CA ARG A 264 -1.56 -14.83 -14.56
C ARG A 264 -1.59 -15.88 -13.46
N PHE A 265 -1.08 -15.56 -12.27
CA PHE A 265 -1.07 -16.48 -11.13
C PHE A 265 -2.50 -16.86 -10.72
N TRP A 266 -3.41 -15.88 -10.69
CA TRP A 266 -4.81 -16.09 -10.31
C TRP A 266 -5.71 -16.53 -11.46
N ASP A 267 -5.24 -16.50 -12.72
CA ASP A 267 -6.03 -16.80 -13.92
C ASP A 267 -7.27 -15.87 -14.02
N ILE A 268 -7.03 -14.55 -13.99
CA ILE A 268 -8.03 -13.46 -14.07
C ILE A 268 -7.65 -12.34 -15.07
#